data_AF-D8PHY2-F1
#
_entry.id   AF-D8PHY2-F1
#
_cell.length_a   1.000
_cell.length_b   1.000
_cell.length_c   1.000
_cell.angle_alpha   90.00
_cell.angle_beta   90.00
_cell.angle_gamma   90.00
#
_symmetry.space_group_name_H-M   'P 1'
#
loop_
_entity.id
_entity.type
_entity.pdbx_description
1 polymer ?
#
loop_
_entity_poly.entity_id
_entity_poly.type
_entity_poly.pdbx_seq_one_letter_code
_entity_poly.pdbx_strand_id
1 'polypeptide(L)'
;MKAIDPHRETSPNVRGVKIPRRTARSLGAGHLIILSRVASWAIGAGTLAGALFFVPVTQANHQGHSSHTDGDGPVTAGAGYSIPGASFQIFLAQGSDSAEGGGVTQGDRDAAVETVREALAVLLQHRADYPRVDESLKKAALARVVIAPTVVNDEGKAFPFLVTRTKEPGRVILLISASSLKEKGYLHHPDTLAPVLAREFQWVASKADTAPKPKTVSGERMLKAAPIHTDQDIAALPGEERVRILQQLFDTYLRTVDDQKSLDGQSYYEVGNTALVAPTHPDSTTKLYEIRIREALQHIVREPFFWERTPKAVRSLLNGKVWNVAFVKIDQRDWATRTRVLPEEKAIMVGARDQRVQPAAILVNTYRTAAPDDPFYPDTRGLPMGALSADQLARVIALEIQHNIQEKSMTGHVAQDELTAPK
;
A
#
# COMPACT_ATOMS: atom_id res chain seq x y z
N MET A 1 -64.44 47.99 29.75
CA MET A 1 -64.58 46.90 30.74
C MET A 1 -63.17 46.60 31.24
N LYS A 2 -62.78 47.16 32.39
CA LYS A 2 -62.70 46.51 33.72
C LYS A 2 -61.75 45.28 33.72
N ALA A 3 -60.74 45.14 34.57
CA ALA A 3 -60.19 46.01 35.61
C ALA A 3 -59.00 45.26 36.29
N ILE A 4 -58.07 46.03 36.86
CA ILE A 4 -57.46 45.80 38.20
C ILE A 4 -56.34 44.75 38.33
N ASP A 5 -55.13 45.29 38.57
CA ASP A 5 -54.14 44.77 39.53
C ASP A 5 -54.40 45.49 40.87
N PRO A 6 -54.27 44.83 42.06
CA PRO A 6 -53.32 45.39 43.03
C PRO A 6 -52.75 44.41 44.09
N HIS A 7 -51.50 44.67 44.47
CA HIS A 7 -50.96 44.63 45.85
C HIS A 7 -50.93 43.26 46.60
N ARG A 8 -49.93 42.91 47.42
CA ARG A 8 -49.06 43.73 48.28
C ARG A 8 -47.97 42.84 48.95
N GLU A 9 -46.79 43.44 49.14
CA GLU A 9 -45.93 43.41 50.35
C GLU A 9 -45.55 42.04 50.99
N THR A 10 -44.28 41.68 51.17
CA THR A 10 -43.28 42.38 51.99
C THR A 10 -41.88 41.73 51.82
N SER A 11 -40.83 42.54 51.65
CA SER A 11 -39.46 42.21 52.09
C SER A 11 -39.28 42.73 53.53
N PRO A 12 -38.28 42.29 54.33
CA PRO A 12 -36.90 42.78 54.21
C PRO A 12 -35.82 41.67 54.26
N ASN A 13 -34.74 41.75 53.48
CA ASN A 13 -33.46 42.42 53.82
C ASN A 13 -32.70 41.59 54.90
N VAL A 14 -31.43 41.19 54.76
CA VAL A 14 -30.26 42.07 54.67
C VAL A 14 -28.97 41.23 54.52
N ARG A 15 -28.07 41.73 53.66
CA ARG A 15 -26.58 41.62 53.62
C ARG A 15 -25.93 40.33 53.08
N GLY A 16 -24.88 40.41 52.27
CA GLY A 16 -24.10 41.59 51.88
C GLY A 16 -23.12 41.29 50.75
N VAL A 17 -23.14 42.22 49.79
CA VAL A 17 -22.30 42.34 48.60
C VAL A 17 -20.90 42.84 48.98
N LYS A 18 -19.86 42.42 48.25
CA LYS A 18 -18.99 43.31 47.44
C LYS A 18 -17.70 42.65 46.95
N ILE A 19 -17.58 42.62 45.63
CA ILE A 19 -16.33 42.60 44.85
C ILE A 19 -15.59 43.92 45.12
N PRO A 20 -14.25 43.93 45.01
CA PRO A 20 -13.65 44.99 44.21
C PRO A 20 -12.55 44.52 43.26
N ARG A 21 -12.44 45.32 42.19
CA ARG A 21 -11.46 45.33 41.11
C ARG A 21 -10.30 46.27 41.49
N ARG A 22 -9.13 45.98 40.89
CA ARG A 22 -8.01 46.88 40.48
C ARG A 22 -6.97 47.37 41.50
N THR A 23 -5.70 47.16 41.13
CA THR A 23 -4.56 48.09 40.90
C THR A 23 -3.35 47.20 40.50
N ALA A 24 -2.55 47.35 39.44
CA ALA A 24 -1.80 48.44 38.78
C ALA A 24 -0.49 48.88 39.49
N ARG A 25 0.64 48.79 38.73
CA ARG A 25 2.05 49.24 38.97
C ARG A 25 2.97 48.22 39.68
N SER A 26 4.26 48.02 39.37
CA SER A 26 5.28 48.63 38.48
C SER A 26 6.41 47.58 38.24
N LEU A 27 6.95 47.40 37.03
CA LEU A 27 8.28 47.89 36.57
C LEU A 27 9.44 47.79 37.58
N GLY A 28 10.52 47.08 37.20
CA GLY A 28 11.87 47.38 37.68
C GLY A 28 12.86 46.21 37.74
N ALA A 29 13.81 46.21 36.77
CA ALA A 29 15.19 45.69 36.82
C ALA A 29 15.40 44.18 37.13
N GLY A 30 16.31 43.44 36.52
CA GLY A 30 17.48 43.76 35.70
C GLY A 30 18.50 42.63 35.93
N HIS A 31 18.99 42.05 34.84
CA HIS A 31 20.29 41.40 34.63
C HIS A 31 21.06 40.65 35.74
N LEU A 32 21.60 39.50 35.32
CA LEU A 32 22.72 38.72 35.88
C LEU A 32 22.44 37.99 37.21
N ILE A 33 22.40 36.66 37.15
CA ILE A 33 23.57 35.81 37.47
C ILE A 33 23.60 34.62 36.52
N ILE A 34 24.55 34.69 35.58
CA ILE A 34 25.18 33.57 34.87
C ILE A 34 25.91 32.73 35.91
N LEU A 35 25.79 31.38 35.90
CA LEU A 35 26.81 30.38 36.30
C LEU A 35 26.18 28.99 36.47
N SER A 36 26.15 28.18 35.41
CA SER A 36 26.28 26.72 35.48
C SER A 36 26.44 26.09 34.09
N ARG A 37 27.44 26.59 33.34
CA ARG A 37 28.08 25.81 32.27
C ARG A 37 29.58 25.92 32.48
N VAL A 38 30.27 24.80 32.26
CA VAL A 38 31.72 24.55 32.43
C VAL A 38 32.12 24.07 33.83
N ALA A 39 32.14 22.76 34.03
CA ALA A 39 33.19 22.02 34.75
C ALA A 39 32.81 20.53 34.81
N SER A 40 33.33 19.73 33.87
CA SER A 40 33.76 18.34 34.08
C SER A 40 34.26 17.77 32.74
N TRP A 41 35.43 18.23 32.33
CA TRP A 41 36.30 17.49 31.42
C TRP A 41 37.56 17.10 32.21
N ALA A 42 38.02 15.87 31.95
CA ALA A 42 39.38 15.36 32.14
C ALA A 42 39.86 14.92 33.54
N ILE A 43 39.59 13.66 33.89
CA ILE A 43 40.55 12.68 34.45
C ILE A 43 40.04 11.31 33.93
N GLY A 44 40.80 10.39 33.33
CA GLY A 44 42.20 10.27 33.00
C GLY A 44 42.36 9.00 32.16
N ALA A 45 43.36 8.99 31.27
CA ALA A 45 43.70 7.87 30.42
C ALA A 45 44.32 6.70 31.21
N GLY A 46 44.07 5.47 30.76
CA GLY A 46 45.05 4.38 30.85
C GLY A 46 44.75 3.23 31.82
N THR A 47 43.88 2.30 31.42
CA THR A 47 44.08 0.86 31.65
C THR A 47 43.51 0.08 30.46
N LEU A 48 44.39 -0.27 29.54
CA LEU A 48 44.21 -1.28 28.50
C LEU A 48 44.33 -2.69 29.12
N ALA A 49 43.67 -3.65 28.47
CA ALA A 49 43.80 -5.11 28.58
C ALA A 49 42.71 -5.82 29.43
N GLY A 50 41.89 -6.63 28.73
CA GLY A 50 41.16 -7.73 29.36
C GLY A 50 39.63 -7.70 29.27
N ALA A 51 39.04 -7.38 28.11
CA ALA A 51 37.63 -7.71 27.85
C ALA A 51 37.30 -7.89 26.36
N LEU A 52 38.31 -8.29 25.55
CA LEU A 52 38.06 -8.94 24.26
C LEU A 52 37.98 -10.42 24.56
N PHE A 53 36.79 -10.97 24.82
CA PHE A 53 36.38 -12.36 24.56
C PHE A 53 34.94 -12.51 25.08
N PHE A 54 34.05 -13.02 24.21
CA PHE A 54 32.61 -13.28 24.43
C PHE A 54 31.63 -12.14 24.13
N VAL A 55 31.59 -11.74 22.86
CA VAL A 55 30.30 -11.50 22.18
C VAL A 55 30.22 -12.54 21.06
N PRO A 56 29.15 -13.33 20.94
CA PRO A 56 29.01 -14.27 19.85
C PRO A 56 29.02 -13.49 18.53
N VAL A 57 30.00 -13.82 17.69
CA VAL A 57 30.04 -13.42 16.29
C VAL A 57 28.79 -13.98 15.65
N THR A 58 27.75 -13.16 15.47
CA THR A 58 26.80 -13.39 14.40
C THR A 58 27.60 -13.21 13.12
N GLN A 59 28.11 -14.31 12.59
CA GLN A 59 28.55 -14.37 11.21
C GLN A 59 27.33 -14.00 10.38
N ALA A 60 27.30 -12.75 9.90
CA ALA A 60 26.58 -12.42 8.69
C ALA A 60 27.15 -13.37 7.63
N ASN A 61 26.39 -14.42 7.35
CA ASN A 61 26.73 -15.40 6.34
C ASN A 61 26.64 -14.66 5.00
N HIS A 62 27.74 -14.03 4.61
CA HIS A 62 27.98 -13.61 3.23
C HIS A 62 28.18 -14.89 2.41
N GLN A 63 27.09 -15.59 2.12
CA GLN A 63 27.08 -16.50 0.99
C GLN A 63 26.98 -15.63 -0.26
N GLY A 64 28.05 -15.68 -1.04
CA GLY A 64 28.18 -15.00 -2.31
C GLY A 64 26.99 -15.30 -3.23
N HIS A 65 26.68 -14.31 -4.05
CA HIS A 65 25.68 -14.38 -5.10
C HIS A 65 25.81 -15.66 -5.92
N SER A 66 24.95 -16.64 -5.64
CA SER A 66 24.51 -17.57 -6.65
C SER A 66 23.50 -16.85 -7.52
N SER A 67 23.90 -16.58 -8.77
CA SER A 67 22.96 -16.34 -9.84
C SER A 67 22.01 -17.54 -9.91
N HIS A 68 20.78 -17.40 -9.41
CA HIS A 68 19.79 -18.45 -9.58
C HIS A 68 18.98 -18.24 -10.85
N THR A 69 19.06 -19.28 -11.66
CA THR A 69 18.30 -19.62 -12.85
C THR A 69 16.81 -19.73 -12.58
N ASP A 70 15.99 -19.23 -13.50
CA ASP A 70 14.56 -19.56 -13.64
C ASP A 70 14.33 -21.04 -13.30
N GLY A 71 13.61 -21.35 -12.20
CA GLY A 71 13.52 -22.71 -11.63
C GLY A 71 12.22 -23.44 -11.98
N ASP A 72 12.28 -24.78 -12.07
CA ASP A 72 11.14 -25.68 -12.43
C ASP A 72 9.98 -25.74 -11.41
N GLY A 73 9.95 -24.82 -10.42
CA GLY A 73 9.05 -24.86 -9.28
C GLY A 73 9.46 -25.89 -8.22
N PRO A 74 8.74 -25.96 -7.08
CA PRO A 74 9.00 -26.95 -6.03
C PRO A 74 8.86 -28.37 -6.58
N VAL A 75 9.68 -29.30 -6.09
CA VAL A 75 9.57 -30.73 -6.45
C VAL A 75 8.22 -31.27 -5.99
N THR A 76 7.44 -31.78 -6.94
CA THR A 76 6.07 -32.25 -6.72
C THR A 76 6.00 -33.77 -6.61
N ALA A 77 5.12 -34.30 -5.76
CA ALA A 77 4.87 -35.74 -5.63
C ALA A 77 3.69 -36.20 -6.50
N GLY A 78 3.78 -37.43 -7.03
CA GLY A 78 2.65 -38.16 -7.62
C GLY A 78 2.22 -37.70 -9.02
N ALA A 79 1.11 -38.29 -9.50
CA ALA A 79 0.57 -38.05 -10.84
C ALA A 79 -0.23 -36.74 -10.99
N GLY A 80 -0.37 -35.96 -9.90
CA GLY A 80 -1.22 -34.78 -9.85
C GLY A 80 -2.71 -35.12 -9.73
N TYR A 81 -3.47 -34.21 -9.12
CA TYR A 81 -4.93 -34.30 -8.99
C TYR A 81 -5.56 -33.48 -10.12
N SER A 82 -6.39 -34.14 -10.93
CA SER A 82 -7.08 -33.52 -12.06
C SER A 82 -8.35 -32.81 -11.60
N ILE A 83 -8.69 -31.71 -12.29
CA ILE A 83 -9.93 -30.96 -12.09
C ILE A 83 -10.67 -30.95 -13.42
N PRO A 84 -11.94 -31.42 -13.48
CA PRO A 84 -12.72 -31.38 -14.70
C PRO A 84 -12.77 -29.95 -15.29
N GLY A 85 -12.39 -29.81 -16.56
CA GLY A 85 -12.39 -28.52 -17.27
C GLY A 85 -11.15 -27.64 -17.04
N ALA A 86 -10.18 -28.06 -16.21
CA ALA A 86 -8.90 -27.37 -16.08
C ALA A 86 -7.85 -27.96 -17.04
N SER A 87 -6.97 -27.09 -17.57
CA SER A 87 -5.78 -27.48 -18.35
C SER A 87 -4.53 -27.73 -17.49
N PHE A 88 -4.68 -27.69 -16.17
CA PHE A 88 -3.61 -27.83 -15.18
C PHE A 88 -4.03 -28.83 -14.09
N GLN A 89 -3.04 -29.27 -13.31
CA GLN A 89 -3.23 -30.22 -12.20
C GLN A 89 -2.77 -29.62 -10.87
N ILE A 90 -3.30 -30.14 -9.78
CA ILE A 90 -2.87 -29.83 -8.42
C ILE A 90 -1.82 -30.87 -7.99
N PHE A 91 -0.78 -30.44 -7.30
CA PHE A 91 0.26 -31.30 -6.76
C PHE A 91 0.47 -31.02 -5.28
N LEU A 92 0.94 -32.02 -4.55
CA LEU A 92 1.54 -31.84 -3.24
C LEU A 92 3.03 -31.64 -3.39
N ALA A 93 3.60 -30.65 -2.71
CA ALA A 93 5.05 -30.50 -2.62
C ALA A 93 5.65 -31.70 -1.86
N GLN A 94 6.74 -32.27 -2.35
CA GLN A 94 7.54 -33.22 -1.57
C GLN A 94 8.22 -32.46 -0.43
N GLY A 95 7.92 -32.83 0.81
CA GLY A 95 8.58 -32.24 1.97
C GLY A 95 9.97 -32.85 2.18
N SER A 96 10.98 -32.00 2.38
CA SER A 96 12.02 -32.31 3.35
C SER A 96 11.38 -32.17 4.72
N ASP A 97 11.17 -33.27 5.44
CA ASP A 97 10.59 -33.32 6.79
C ASP A 97 11.47 -32.67 7.88
N SER A 98 12.29 -31.68 7.53
CA SER A 98 13.31 -31.07 8.39
C SER A 98 12.98 -29.63 8.80
N ALA A 99 11.71 -29.36 9.09
CA ALA A 99 11.31 -28.20 9.89
C ALA A 99 10.28 -28.66 10.91
N GLU A 100 10.75 -29.17 12.05
CA GLU A 100 9.99 -29.21 13.30
C GLU A 100 9.40 -27.81 13.53
N GLY A 101 8.11 -27.61 13.21
CA GLY A 101 7.48 -26.29 13.38
C GLY A 101 6.14 -26.06 12.69
N GLY A 102 5.78 -26.82 11.65
CA GLY A 102 4.47 -26.65 11.00
C GLY A 102 3.47 -27.69 11.51
N GLY A 103 2.53 -27.33 12.39
CA GLY A 103 1.48 -28.22 12.93
C GLY A 103 0.43 -28.73 11.92
N VAL A 104 0.86 -29.09 10.72
CA VAL A 104 0.07 -29.60 9.58
C VAL A 104 0.36 -31.09 9.43
N THR A 105 -0.64 -31.91 9.77
CA THR A 105 -0.61 -33.36 9.64
C THR A 105 -0.79 -33.79 8.19
N GLN A 106 -0.54 -35.06 7.87
CA GLN A 106 -0.86 -35.60 6.54
C GLN A 106 -2.36 -35.47 6.22
N GLY A 107 -3.24 -35.67 7.21
CA GLY A 107 -4.68 -35.46 7.04
C GLY A 107 -5.05 -34.01 6.70
N ASP A 108 -4.33 -33.03 7.28
CA ASP A 108 -4.51 -31.62 6.92
C ASP A 108 -4.06 -31.33 5.47
N ARG A 109 -3.00 -31.99 4.99
CA ARG A 109 -2.52 -31.86 3.61
C ARG A 109 -3.52 -32.45 2.61
N ASP A 110 -4.06 -33.63 2.91
CA ASP A 110 -5.06 -34.28 2.07
C ASP A 110 -6.37 -33.47 2.04
N ALA A 111 -6.80 -32.95 3.20
CA ALA A 111 -7.94 -32.03 3.30
C ALA A 111 -7.70 -30.74 2.49
N ALA A 112 -6.49 -30.19 2.52
CA ALA A 112 -6.13 -29.00 1.74
C ALA A 112 -6.23 -29.25 0.23
N VAL A 113 -5.73 -30.40 -0.25
CA VAL A 113 -5.86 -30.80 -1.67
C VAL A 113 -7.31 -30.85 -2.08
N GLU A 114 -8.13 -31.55 -1.30
CA GLU A 114 -9.53 -31.74 -1.64
C GLU A 114 -10.30 -30.41 -1.62
N THR A 115 -10.08 -29.60 -0.58
CA THR A 115 -10.70 -28.27 -0.47
C THR A 115 -10.32 -27.38 -1.66
N VAL A 116 -9.04 -27.33 -2.04
CA VAL A 116 -8.59 -26.54 -3.20
C VAL A 116 -9.16 -27.07 -4.50
N ARG A 117 -9.22 -28.40 -4.67
CA ARG A 117 -9.79 -29.06 -5.85
C ARG A 117 -11.26 -28.71 -6.03
N GLU A 118 -12.04 -28.80 -4.97
CA GLU A 118 -13.47 -28.45 -4.96
C GLU A 118 -13.68 -26.94 -5.15
N ALA A 119 -12.91 -26.09 -4.47
CA ALA A 119 -12.99 -24.63 -4.67
C ALA A 119 -12.70 -24.23 -6.12
N LEU A 120 -11.67 -24.82 -6.73
CA LEU A 120 -11.38 -24.58 -8.15
C LEU A 120 -12.49 -25.11 -9.06
N ALA A 121 -13.10 -26.26 -8.75
CA ALA A 121 -14.24 -26.77 -9.50
C ALA A 121 -15.44 -25.79 -9.47
N VAL A 122 -15.73 -25.17 -8.31
CA VAL A 122 -16.74 -24.11 -8.18
C VAL A 122 -16.39 -22.93 -9.09
N LEU A 123 -15.14 -22.46 -9.08
CA LEU A 123 -14.70 -21.35 -9.94
C LEU A 123 -14.82 -21.68 -11.44
N LEU A 124 -14.55 -22.92 -11.84
CA LEU A 124 -14.70 -23.38 -13.23
C LEU A 124 -16.16 -23.46 -13.66
N GLN A 125 -17.04 -23.93 -12.78
CA GLN A 125 -18.48 -24.00 -13.02
C GLN A 125 -19.09 -22.59 -13.18
N HIS A 126 -18.59 -21.63 -12.40
CA HIS A 126 -19.05 -20.24 -12.37
C HIS A 126 -18.10 -19.27 -13.10
N ARG A 127 -17.39 -19.74 -14.14
CA ARG A 127 -16.33 -18.95 -14.81
C ARG A 127 -16.76 -17.56 -15.30
N ALA A 128 -18.04 -17.39 -15.66
CA ALA A 128 -18.57 -16.11 -16.13
C ALA A 128 -18.57 -15.04 -15.03
N ASP A 129 -18.68 -15.47 -13.77
CA ASP A 129 -18.68 -14.61 -12.59
C ASP A 129 -17.24 -14.26 -12.15
N TYR A 130 -16.23 -14.94 -12.69
CA TYR A 130 -14.82 -14.77 -12.35
C TYR A 130 -13.95 -14.47 -13.58
N PRO A 131 -13.97 -13.22 -14.10
CA PRO A 131 -13.27 -12.85 -15.35
C PRO A 131 -11.78 -13.18 -15.37
N ARG A 132 -11.07 -13.09 -14.23
CA ARG A 132 -9.64 -13.41 -14.13
C ARG A 132 -9.35 -14.90 -14.18
N VAL A 133 -10.25 -15.71 -13.66
CA VAL A 133 -10.18 -17.17 -13.78
C VAL A 133 -10.38 -17.54 -15.24
N ASP A 134 -11.43 -17.02 -15.89
CA ASP A 134 -11.72 -17.25 -17.30
C ASP A 134 -10.58 -16.79 -18.23
N GLU A 135 -10.02 -15.60 -17.99
CA GLU A 135 -8.84 -15.10 -18.72
C GLU A 135 -7.64 -16.06 -18.58
N SER A 136 -7.32 -16.48 -17.35
CA SER A 136 -6.19 -17.36 -17.08
C SER A 136 -6.35 -18.72 -17.74
N LEU A 137 -7.57 -19.26 -17.81
CA LEU A 137 -7.87 -20.51 -18.49
C LEU A 137 -7.74 -20.38 -20.01
N LYS A 138 -8.32 -19.34 -20.59
CA LYS A 138 -8.22 -19.05 -22.05
C LYS A 138 -6.78 -18.90 -22.50
N LYS A 139 -5.93 -18.30 -21.67
CA LYS A 139 -4.49 -18.13 -21.92
C LYS A 139 -3.64 -19.35 -21.52
N ALA A 140 -4.24 -20.39 -20.94
CA ALA A 140 -3.53 -21.51 -20.34
C ALA A 140 -2.39 -21.07 -19.39
N ALA A 141 -2.65 -20.03 -18.59
CA ALA A 141 -1.66 -19.32 -17.79
C ALA A 141 -1.11 -20.16 -16.63
N LEU A 142 -1.94 -20.99 -16.00
CA LEU A 142 -1.48 -21.90 -14.95
C LEU A 142 -0.82 -23.13 -15.57
N ALA A 143 0.44 -23.39 -15.19
CA ALA A 143 1.08 -24.66 -15.45
C ALA A 143 0.62 -25.72 -14.45
N ARG A 144 0.58 -25.36 -13.16
CA ARG A 144 0.16 -26.23 -12.06
C ARG A 144 -0.15 -25.44 -10.79
N VAL A 145 -0.90 -26.06 -9.89
CA VAL A 145 -1.10 -25.61 -8.51
C VAL A 145 -0.30 -26.53 -7.59
N VAL A 146 0.44 -25.98 -6.63
CA VAL A 146 1.20 -26.79 -5.67
C VAL A 146 0.79 -26.43 -4.25
N ILE A 147 0.37 -27.43 -3.48
CA ILE A 147 0.04 -27.29 -2.07
C ILE A 147 1.28 -27.73 -1.27
N ALA A 148 1.80 -26.80 -0.48
CA ALA A 148 2.96 -27.02 0.38
C ALA A 148 2.56 -26.85 1.85
N PRO A 149 3.29 -27.47 2.80
CA PRO A 149 3.02 -27.29 4.23
C PRO A 149 3.02 -25.82 4.63
N THR A 150 4.02 -25.08 4.15
CA THR A 150 4.15 -23.63 4.21
C THR A 150 4.63 -23.12 2.87
N VAL A 151 4.28 -21.89 2.52
CA VAL A 151 4.78 -21.20 1.33
C VAL A 151 5.54 -19.98 1.81
N VAL A 152 6.82 -19.89 1.48
CA VAL A 152 7.68 -18.74 1.81
C VAL A 152 8.22 -18.13 0.53
N ASN A 153 8.45 -16.82 0.53
CA ASN A 153 9.25 -16.18 -0.53
C ASN A 153 10.75 -16.37 -0.26
N ASP A 154 11.56 -15.83 -1.17
CA ASP A 154 13.02 -15.93 -1.12
C ASP A 154 13.65 -15.23 0.11
N GLU A 155 12.89 -14.37 0.79
CA GLU A 155 13.28 -13.69 2.04
C GLU A 155 12.85 -14.46 3.30
N GLY A 156 12.26 -15.65 3.13
CA GLY A 156 11.75 -16.47 4.24
C GLY A 156 10.41 -16.00 4.81
N LYS A 157 9.74 -15.03 4.18
CA LYS A 157 8.41 -14.55 4.61
C LYS A 157 7.32 -15.50 4.13
N ALA A 158 6.45 -15.93 5.05
CA ALA A 158 5.32 -16.82 4.76
C ALA A 158 4.14 -16.12 4.07
N PHE A 159 3.50 -16.83 3.14
CA PHE A 159 2.32 -16.38 2.40
C PHE A 159 1.25 -17.48 2.33
N PRO A 160 -0.05 -17.12 2.43
CA PRO A 160 -1.13 -18.07 2.17
C PRO A 160 -1.16 -18.57 0.71
N PHE A 161 -0.89 -17.67 -0.22
CA PHE A 161 -0.85 -17.91 -1.67
C PHE A 161 0.35 -17.18 -2.27
N LEU A 162 1.03 -17.81 -3.23
CA LEU A 162 2.13 -17.17 -3.96
C LEU A 162 2.13 -17.64 -5.41
N VAL A 163 2.13 -16.70 -6.35
CA VAL A 163 2.27 -17.02 -7.79
C VAL A 163 3.73 -16.81 -8.23
N THR A 164 4.32 -17.81 -8.85
CA THR A 164 5.70 -17.77 -9.38
C THR A 164 5.71 -18.01 -10.89
N ARG A 165 6.64 -17.36 -11.62
CA ARG A 165 6.81 -17.60 -13.06
C ARG A 165 7.55 -18.92 -13.27
N THR A 166 7.25 -19.59 -14.38
CA THR A 166 8.03 -20.74 -14.86
C THR A 166 9.05 -20.29 -15.91
N LYS A 167 9.93 -21.20 -16.31
CA LYS A 167 10.82 -21.02 -17.49
C LYS A 167 10.04 -20.82 -18.79
N GLU A 168 8.82 -21.37 -18.87
CA GLU A 168 7.95 -21.19 -20.03
C GLU A 168 7.27 -19.80 -19.95
N PRO A 169 7.52 -18.91 -20.94
CA PRO A 169 6.88 -17.60 -20.95
C PRO A 169 5.36 -17.73 -20.97
N GLY A 170 4.70 -16.95 -20.11
CA GLY A 170 3.25 -16.94 -20.01
C GLY A 170 2.66 -18.06 -19.16
N ARG A 171 3.50 -18.85 -18.51
CA ARG A 171 3.11 -19.96 -17.64
C ARG A 171 3.59 -19.70 -16.21
N VAL A 172 2.69 -19.90 -15.25
CA VAL A 172 2.94 -19.64 -13.83
C VAL A 172 2.51 -20.81 -12.95
N ILE A 173 3.08 -20.89 -11.75
CA ILE A 173 2.72 -21.84 -10.71
C ILE A 173 2.03 -21.08 -9.59
N LEU A 174 0.89 -21.59 -9.12
CA LEU A 174 0.23 -21.09 -7.90
C LEU A 174 0.61 -22.00 -6.72
N LEU A 175 1.30 -21.45 -5.74
CA LEU A 175 1.66 -22.11 -4.49
C LEU A 175 0.63 -21.77 -3.42
N ILE A 176 0.19 -22.77 -2.65
CA ILE A 176 -0.83 -22.64 -1.60
C ILE A 176 -0.31 -23.25 -0.30
N SER A 177 -0.41 -22.51 0.79
CA SER A 177 0.05 -22.92 2.13
C SER A 177 -1.05 -23.69 2.87
N ALA A 178 -0.83 -24.99 3.12
CA ALA A 178 -1.76 -25.82 3.88
C ALA A 178 -1.93 -25.32 5.33
N SER A 179 -0.86 -24.84 5.98
CA SER A 179 -0.95 -24.27 7.32
C SER A 179 -1.86 -23.05 7.35
N SER A 180 -1.74 -22.18 6.34
CA SER A 180 -2.57 -20.97 6.25
C SER A 180 -4.03 -21.30 5.96
N LEU A 181 -4.31 -22.35 5.18
CA LEU A 181 -5.69 -22.82 4.99
C LEU A 181 -6.30 -23.33 6.30
N LYS A 182 -5.51 -24.07 7.11
CA LYS A 182 -5.92 -24.56 8.43
C LYS A 182 -6.16 -23.44 9.41
N GLU A 183 -5.18 -22.55 9.60
CA GLU A 183 -5.25 -21.43 10.54
C GLU A 183 -6.41 -20.48 10.25
N LYS A 184 -6.75 -20.29 8.98
CA LYS A 184 -7.86 -19.43 8.55
C LYS A 184 -9.21 -20.16 8.47
N GLY A 185 -9.27 -21.45 8.82
CA GLY A 185 -10.50 -22.22 8.84
C GLY A 185 -11.10 -22.49 7.46
N TYR A 186 -10.28 -22.58 6.41
CA TYR A 186 -10.75 -22.89 5.05
C TYR A 186 -10.89 -24.38 4.76
N LEU A 187 -10.18 -25.25 5.50
CA LEU A 187 -10.24 -26.70 5.27
C LEU A 187 -11.69 -27.21 5.35
N HIS A 188 -12.08 -28.06 4.39
CA HIS A 188 -13.45 -28.59 4.22
C HIS A 188 -14.53 -27.54 3.90
N HIS A 189 -14.13 -26.32 3.56
CA HIS A 189 -15.04 -25.23 3.22
C HIS A 189 -14.70 -24.63 1.83
N PRO A 190 -14.89 -25.38 0.73
CA PRO A 190 -14.53 -24.93 -0.62
C PRO A 190 -15.27 -23.66 -1.05
N ASP A 191 -16.54 -23.48 -0.65
CA ASP A 191 -17.36 -22.32 -1.00
C ASP A 191 -16.83 -21.01 -0.41
N THR A 192 -16.20 -21.06 0.76
CA THR A 192 -15.60 -19.88 1.40
C THR A 192 -14.18 -19.62 0.87
N LEU A 193 -13.48 -20.68 0.42
CA LEU A 193 -12.18 -20.57 -0.22
C LEU A 193 -12.27 -20.05 -1.66
N ALA A 194 -13.27 -20.46 -2.43
CA ALA A 194 -13.43 -20.11 -3.85
C ALA A 194 -13.30 -18.60 -4.12
N PRO A 195 -14.04 -17.68 -3.47
CA PRO A 195 -13.88 -16.24 -3.71
C PRO A 195 -12.51 -15.70 -3.29
N VAL A 196 -11.86 -16.29 -2.28
CA VAL A 196 -10.49 -15.92 -1.90
C VAL A 196 -9.51 -16.33 -2.99
N LEU A 197 -9.61 -17.58 -3.46
CA LEU A 197 -8.76 -18.12 -4.51
C LEU A 197 -8.97 -17.38 -5.84
N ALA A 198 -10.19 -16.99 -6.18
CA ALA A 198 -10.50 -16.21 -7.38
C ALA A 198 -9.73 -14.88 -7.43
N ARG A 199 -9.52 -14.22 -6.28
CA ARG A 199 -8.72 -12.99 -6.21
C ARG A 199 -7.26 -13.23 -6.56
N GLU A 200 -6.72 -14.40 -6.21
CA GLU A 200 -5.34 -14.77 -6.55
C GLU A 200 -5.12 -14.97 -8.06
N PHE A 201 -6.18 -15.30 -8.81
CA PHE A 201 -6.09 -15.38 -10.28
C PHE A 201 -5.78 -14.04 -10.95
N GLN A 202 -5.96 -12.92 -10.25
CA GLN A 202 -5.41 -11.64 -10.68
C GLN A 202 -3.89 -11.71 -10.82
N TRP A 203 -3.19 -12.37 -9.88
CA TRP A 203 -1.74 -12.55 -9.91
C TRP A 203 -1.31 -13.58 -10.95
N VAL A 204 -2.13 -14.59 -11.19
CA VAL A 204 -1.93 -15.58 -12.25
C VAL A 204 -1.94 -14.91 -13.62
N ALA A 205 -3.06 -14.28 -14.02
CA ALA A 205 -3.16 -13.55 -15.28
C ALA A 205 -2.06 -12.50 -15.40
N SER A 206 -1.72 -11.89 -14.27
CA SER A 206 -0.69 -10.88 -14.14
C SER A 206 0.72 -11.32 -14.47
N LYS A 207 1.16 -12.40 -13.83
CA LYS A 207 2.52 -12.92 -13.98
C LYS A 207 2.64 -13.76 -15.25
N ALA A 208 1.54 -14.26 -15.78
CA ALA A 208 1.48 -14.88 -17.11
C ALA A 208 1.47 -13.85 -18.25
N ASP A 209 1.23 -12.57 -17.99
CA ASP A 209 1.31 -11.57 -19.04
C ASP A 209 2.76 -11.37 -19.49
N THR A 210 3.01 -11.66 -20.77
CA THR A 210 4.29 -11.50 -21.47
C THR A 210 4.26 -10.35 -22.45
N ALA A 211 3.15 -9.61 -22.55
CA ALA A 211 3.09 -8.43 -23.37
C ALA A 211 4.22 -7.46 -22.97
N PRO A 212 4.88 -6.80 -23.95
CA PRO A 212 5.93 -5.86 -23.66
C PRO A 212 5.40 -4.80 -22.68
N LYS A 213 6.09 -4.65 -21.55
CA LYS A 213 5.71 -3.66 -20.55
C LYS A 213 5.76 -2.27 -21.19
N PRO A 214 4.73 -1.43 -21.02
CA PRO A 214 4.76 -0.07 -21.53
C PRO A 214 5.99 0.65 -20.97
N LYS A 215 6.76 1.30 -21.85
CA LYS A 215 7.94 2.07 -21.44
C LYS A 215 7.47 3.32 -20.73
N THR A 216 7.91 3.49 -19.49
CA THR A 216 7.70 4.72 -18.71
C THR A 216 8.49 5.85 -19.36
N VAL A 217 7.83 6.96 -19.67
CA VAL A 217 8.51 8.16 -20.16
C VAL A 217 9.10 8.91 -18.95
N SER A 218 10.39 8.73 -18.69
CA SER A 218 11.06 9.52 -17.65
C SER A 218 11.47 10.88 -18.20
N GLY A 219 10.67 11.92 -17.95
CA GLY A 219 11.13 13.32 -18.08
C GLY A 219 12.23 13.67 -17.05
N GLU A 220 12.95 14.75 -17.30
CA GLU A 220 13.97 15.30 -16.40
C GLU A 220 13.34 15.79 -15.08
N ARG A 221 14.01 15.59 -13.94
CA ARG A 221 13.51 15.99 -12.61
C ARG A 221 14.52 16.87 -11.90
N MET A 222 14.05 17.93 -11.25
CA MET A 222 14.89 18.86 -10.49
C MET A 222 15.07 18.37 -9.04
N LEU A 223 15.61 17.17 -8.86
CA LEU A 223 15.64 16.46 -7.57
C LEU A 223 16.29 17.29 -6.44
N LYS A 224 17.37 18.02 -6.73
CA LYS A 224 18.06 18.87 -5.74
C LYS A 224 17.24 20.10 -5.30
N ALA A 225 16.38 20.61 -6.17
CA ALA A 225 15.55 21.79 -5.91
C ALA A 225 14.21 21.43 -5.25
N ALA A 226 13.88 20.14 -5.11
CA ALA A 226 12.63 19.70 -4.51
C ALA A 226 12.52 20.15 -3.04
N PRO A 227 11.43 20.83 -2.64
CA PRO A 227 11.23 21.31 -1.27
C PRO A 227 10.78 20.16 -0.35
N ILE A 228 11.71 19.25 -0.06
CA ILE A 228 11.48 18.09 0.79
C ILE A 228 11.67 18.48 2.26
N HIS A 229 10.68 18.15 3.09
CA HIS A 229 10.68 18.44 4.52
C HIS A 229 10.71 17.17 5.37
N THR A 230 11.26 17.27 6.58
CA THR A 230 11.21 16.17 7.55
C THR A 230 9.81 16.04 8.15
N ASP A 231 9.47 14.87 8.68
CA ASP A 231 8.19 14.63 9.36
C ASP A 231 7.95 15.62 10.51
N GLN A 232 9.01 16.02 11.23
CA GLN A 232 8.93 17.01 12.31
C GLN A 232 8.66 18.41 11.79
N ASP A 233 9.34 18.82 10.71
CA ASP A 233 9.11 20.12 10.07
C ASP A 233 7.66 20.20 9.58
N ILE A 234 7.17 19.16 8.90
CA ILE A 234 5.80 19.07 8.37
C ILE A 234 4.75 19.20 9.47
N ALA A 235 4.98 18.61 10.64
CA ALA A 235 4.04 18.65 11.76
C ALA A 235 3.80 20.05 12.32
N ALA A 236 4.77 20.96 12.14
CA ALA A 236 4.64 22.35 12.56
C ALA A 236 3.96 23.25 11.51
N LEU A 237 3.68 22.74 10.30
CA LEU A 237 3.18 23.56 9.20
C LEU A 237 1.64 23.67 9.18
N PRO A 238 1.09 24.88 9.01
CA PRO A 238 -0.33 25.05 8.76
C PRO A 238 -0.73 24.48 7.39
N GLY A 239 -2.02 24.21 7.19
CA GLY A 239 -2.56 23.59 5.96
C GLY A 239 -2.19 24.36 4.68
N GLU A 240 -2.25 25.70 4.71
CA GLU A 240 -1.92 26.52 3.53
C GLU A 240 -0.43 26.44 3.15
N GLU A 241 0.48 26.39 4.14
CA GLU A 241 1.90 26.24 3.84
C GLU A 241 2.22 24.85 3.30
N ARG A 242 1.53 23.81 3.80
CA ARG A 242 1.59 22.46 3.26
C ARG A 242 1.13 22.42 1.79
N VAL A 243 0.07 23.14 1.43
CA VAL A 243 -0.39 23.27 0.04
C VAL A 243 0.66 23.97 -0.83
N ARG A 244 1.28 25.04 -0.33
CA ARG A 244 2.30 25.78 -1.07
C ARG A 244 3.53 24.93 -1.40
N ILE A 245 3.98 24.13 -0.44
CA ILE A 245 5.07 23.15 -0.64
C ILE A 245 4.64 22.09 -1.66
N LEU A 246 3.43 21.55 -1.56
CA LEU A 246 2.92 20.58 -2.52
C LEU A 246 2.90 21.13 -3.95
N GLN A 247 2.51 22.39 -4.13
CA GLN A 247 2.53 23.05 -5.44
C GLN A 247 3.94 23.10 -6.04
N GLN A 248 4.94 23.50 -5.24
CA GLN A 248 6.34 23.48 -5.66
C GLN A 248 6.85 22.06 -5.96
N LEU A 249 6.34 21.04 -5.26
CA LEU A 249 6.64 19.64 -5.56
C LEU A 249 6.09 19.22 -6.91
N PHE A 250 4.92 19.69 -7.34
CA PHE A 250 4.40 19.38 -8.68
C PHE A 250 5.33 19.86 -9.80
N ASP A 251 6.06 20.96 -9.58
CA ASP A 251 6.96 21.53 -10.59
C ASP A 251 8.34 20.85 -10.60
N THR A 252 8.75 20.24 -9.49
CA THR A 252 10.15 19.79 -9.29
C THR A 252 10.31 18.28 -9.15
N TYR A 253 9.31 17.59 -8.59
CA TYR A 253 9.47 16.22 -8.07
C TYR A 253 8.26 15.30 -8.29
N LEU A 254 7.08 15.70 -7.82
CA LEU A 254 5.86 14.90 -7.76
C LEU A 254 5.09 14.98 -9.07
N ARG A 255 4.98 13.85 -9.77
CA ARG A 255 4.16 13.75 -10.99
C ARG A 255 2.72 13.38 -10.68
N THR A 256 1.84 13.84 -11.57
CA THR A 256 0.40 13.53 -11.53
C THR A 256 -0.15 12.95 -12.83
N VAL A 257 0.75 12.59 -13.76
CA VAL A 257 0.40 12.13 -15.10
C VAL A 257 0.67 10.64 -15.27
N ASP A 258 -0.11 10.03 -16.15
CA ASP A 258 0.11 8.67 -16.60
C ASP A 258 1.33 8.60 -17.54
N ASP A 259 2.48 8.22 -17.00
CA ASP A 259 3.73 8.07 -17.76
C ASP A 259 3.64 7.03 -18.89
N GLN A 260 2.60 6.17 -18.89
CA GLN A 260 2.37 5.15 -19.92
C GLN A 260 1.36 5.59 -20.99
N LYS A 261 0.72 6.75 -20.83
CA LYS A 261 -0.33 7.26 -21.73
C LYS A 261 -1.46 6.24 -21.97
N SER A 262 -1.74 5.39 -20.98
CA SER A 262 -2.80 4.38 -21.03
C SER A 262 -4.21 5.00 -21.09
N LEU A 263 -4.34 6.28 -20.74
CA LEU A 263 -5.57 7.05 -20.80
C LEU A 263 -5.80 7.79 -22.13
N ASP A 264 -4.82 7.80 -23.03
CA ASP A 264 -4.96 8.50 -24.32
C ASP A 264 -6.09 7.86 -25.15
N GLY A 265 -7.02 8.70 -25.61
CA GLY A 265 -8.20 8.31 -26.38
C GLY A 265 -9.25 7.52 -25.58
N GLN A 266 -9.07 7.34 -24.27
CA GLN A 266 -10.02 6.59 -23.45
C GLN A 266 -11.19 7.47 -23.00
N SER A 267 -12.38 6.88 -22.84
CA SER A 267 -13.54 7.56 -22.25
C SER A 267 -13.34 7.86 -20.76
N TYR A 268 -13.96 8.91 -20.23
CA TYR A 268 -13.88 9.26 -18.81
C TYR A 268 -15.26 9.19 -18.15
N TYR A 269 -15.29 9.10 -16.82
CA TYR A 269 -16.52 9.17 -16.04
C TYR A 269 -16.85 10.60 -15.62
N GLU A 270 -18.14 10.92 -15.69
CA GLU A 270 -18.70 12.04 -14.93
C GLU A 270 -18.65 11.74 -13.43
N VAL A 271 -18.48 12.80 -12.62
CA VAL A 271 -18.41 12.65 -11.16
C VAL A 271 -19.74 12.10 -10.63
N GLY A 272 -19.67 11.06 -9.81
CA GLY A 272 -20.82 10.40 -9.19
C GLY A 272 -21.60 9.47 -10.12
N ASN A 273 -21.14 9.25 -11.35
CA ASN A 273 -21.87 8.50 -12.37
C ASN A 273 -21.02 7.36 -12.98
N THR A 274 -21.68 6.28 -13.39
CA THR A 274 -21.07 5.14 -14.12
C THR A 274 -21.16 5.30 -15.64
N ALA A 275 -21.75 6.39 -16.13
CA ALA A 275 -21.76 6.72 -17.55
C ALA A 275 -20.37 7.17 -18.04
N LEU A 276 -19.96 6.64 -19.19
CA LEU A 276 -18.72 7.01 -19.87
C LEU A 276 -18.98 8.08 -20.93
N VAL A 277 -18.15 9.12 -20.91
CA VAL A 277 -18.15 10.19 -21.90
C VAL A 277 -16.94 10.02 -22.80
N ALA A 278 -17.17 10.01 -24.11
CA ALA A 278 -16.12 9.93 -25.10
C ALA A 278 -15.26 11.22 -25.08
N PRO A 279 -13.93 11.11 -25.19
CA PRO A 279 -13.07 12.29 -25.14
C PRO A 279 -13.18 13.09 -26.44
N THR A 280 -13.13 14.42 -26.34
CA THR A 280 -13.12 15.33 -27.49
C THR A 280 -11.77 15.38 -28.20
N HIS A 281 -10.67 15.17 -27.46
CA HIS A 281 -9.31 15.05 -27.95
C HIS A 281 -8.60 13.88 -27.28
N PRO A 282 -7.57 13.28 -27.91
CA PRO A 282 -6.87 12.12 -27.34
C PRO A 282 -6.36 12.33 -25.90
N ASP A 283 -5.92 13.52 -25.54
CA ASP A 283 -5.34 13.82 -24.22
C ASP A 283 -6.33 14.40 -23.21
N SER A 284 -7.61 14.62 -23.59
CA SER A 284 -8.63 15.22 -22.73
C SER A 284 -8.81 14.45 -21.42
N THR A 285 -8.84 13.12 -21.50
CA THR A 285 -9.01 12.24 -20.34
C THR A 285 -7.82 12.29 -19.40
N THR A 286 -6.61 12.25 -19.96
CA THR A 286 -5.36 12.39 -19.20
C THR A 286 -5.33 13.71 -18.42
N LYS A 287 -5.66 14.83 -19.08
CA LYS A 287 -5.70 16.17 -18.46
C LYS A 287 -6.76 16.28 -17.37
N LEU A 288 -7.97 15.79 -17.63
CA LEU A 288 -9.07 15.80 -16.65
C LEU A 288 -8.65 15.08 -15.36
N TYR A 289 -8.09 13.88 -15.51
CA TYR A 289 -7.72 13.06 -14.37
C TYR A 289 -6.48 13.58 -13.65
N GLU A 290 -5.54 14.21 -14.35
CA GLU A 290 -4.43 14.93 -13.73
C GLU A 290 -4.96 16.05 -12.81
N ILE A 291 -5.92 16.87 -13.29
CA ILE A 291 -6.52 17.95 -12.51
C ILE A 291 -7.16 17.40 -11.24
N ARG A 292 -7.98 16.34 -11.36
CA ARG A 292 -8.65 15.72 -10.20
C ARG A 292 -7.67 15.16 -9.18
N ILE A 293 -6.55 14.58 -9.62
CA ILE A 293 -5.50 14.12 -8.70
C ILE A 293 -4.88 15.31 -7.97
N ARG A 294 -4.51 16.38 -8.68
CA ARG A 294 -3.91 17.56 -8.03
C ARG A 294 -4.86 18.17 -7.00
N GLU A 295 -6.16 18.27 -7.32
CA GLU A 295 -7.19 18.73 -6.38
C GLU A 295 -7.27 17.83 -5.14
N ALA A 296 -7.34 16.51 -5.33
CA ALA A 296 -7.38 15.55 -4.23
C ALA A 296 -6.13 15.64 -3.34
N LEU A 297 -4.94 15.74 -3.91
CA LEU A 297 -3.70 15.87 -3.15
C LEU A 297 -3.63 17.18 -2.36
N GLN A 298 -4.11 18.29 -2.92
CA GLN A 298 -4.24 19.55 -2.19
C GLN A 298 -5.21 19.43 -1.02
N HIS A 299 -6.35 18.76 -1.20
CA HIS A 299 -7.28 18.45 -0.11
C HIS A 299 -6.60 17.65 1.01
N ILE A 300 -5.81 16.62 0.67
CA ILE A 300 -5.08 15.80 1.65
C ILE A 300 -4.16 16.65 2.53
N VAL A 301 -3.38 17.54 1.93
CA VAL A 301 -2.38 18.30 2.69
C VAL A 301 -2.95 19.54 3.39
N ARG A 302 -4.09 20.06 2.93
CA ARG A 302 -4.77 21.23 3.52
C ARG A 302 -5.59 20.85 4.75
N GLU A 303 -6.50 19.88 4.61
CA GLU A 303 -7.58 19.67 5.57
C GLU A 303 -7.09 19.00 6.87
N PRO A 304 -7.52 19.49 8.06
CA PRO A 304 -7.15 18.88 9.35
C PRO A 304 -7.53 17.41 9.47
N PHE A 305 -8.65 17.02 8.85
CA PHE A 305 -9.15 15.64 8.82
C PHE A 305 -8.05 14.62 8.47
N PHE A 306 -7.26 14.89 7.42
CA PHE A 306 -6.23 13.95 6.97
C PHE A 306 -5.01 13.93 7.87
N TRP A 307 -4.71 15.03 8.56
CA TRP A 307 -3.65 15.05 9.57
C TRP A 307 -4.02 14.19 10.78
N GLU A 308 -5.29 14.23 11.19
CA GLU A 308 -5.79 13.46 12.34
C GLU A 308 -5.97 11.97 12.02
N ARG A 309 -6.47 11.64 10.81
CA ARG A 309 -6.86 10.27 10.45
C ARG A 309 -5.81 9.52 9.64
N THR A 310 -5.11 10.21 8.76
CA THR A 310 -4.11 9.63 7.83
C THR A 310 -2.81 10.44 7.84
N PRO A 311 -2.17 10.67 9.00
CA PRO A 311 -1.00 11.55 9.10
C PRO A 311 0.18 11.09 8.27
N LYS A 312 0.30 9.79 7.95
CA LYS A 312 1.39 9.30 7.09
C LYS A 312 1.17 9.72 5.64
N ALA A 313 -0.08 9.91 5.21
CA ALA A 313 -0.38 10.40 3.87
C ALA A 313 0.15 11.82 3.65
N VAL A 314 -0.20 12.73 4.57
CA VAL A 314 0.29 14.12 4.54
C VAL A 314 1.82 14.15 4.55
N ARG A 315 2.44 13.40 5.48
CA ARG A 315 3.91 13.37 5.61
C ARG A 315 4.58 12.79 4.38
N SER A 316 4.09 11.67 3.83
CA SER A 316 4.70 10.98 2.70
C SER A 316 4.64 11.77 1.40
N LEU A 317 3.64 12.64 1.24
CA LEU A 317 3.57 13.58 0.11
C LEU A 317 4.65 14.66 0.23
N LEU A 318 4.81 15.25 1.42
CA LEU A 318 5.68 16.43 1.62
C LEU A 318 7.14 16.07 1.93
N ASN A 319 7.42 14.84 2.37
CA ASN A 319 8.77 14.33 2.60
C ASN A 319 9.36 13.58 1.39
N GLY A 320 8.64 13.58 0.25
CA GLY A 320 9.12 13.05 -1.02
C GLY A 320 9.01 11.54 -1.18
N LYS A 321 8.50 10.78 -0.20
CA LYS A 321 8.28 9.34 -0.36
C LYS A 321 7.36 9.03 -1.53
N VAL A 322 6.39 9.89 -1.81
CA VAL A 322 5.54 9.78 -3.01
C VAL A 322 6.08 10.68 -4.12
N TRP A 323 6.38 10.09 -5.27
CA TRP A 323 6.93 10.82 -6.43
C TRP A 323 6.03 10.79 -7.67
N ASN A 324 4.96 9.99 -7.64
CA ASN A 324 3.96 9.90 -8.69
C ASN A 324 2.63 9.47 -8.08
N VAL A 325 1.55 10.15 -8.44
CA VAL A 325 0.18 9.73 -8.17
C VAL A 325 -0.61 9.90 -9.46
N ALA A 326 -1.10 8.84 -10.08
CA ALA A 326 -1.76 8.98 -11.39
C ALA A 326 -2.94 8.04 -11.54
N PHE A 327 -3.97 8.52 -12.26
CA PHE A 327 -4.93 7.61 -12.87
C PHE A 327 -4.27 6.84 -14.02
N VAL A 328 -4.63 5.58 -14.16
CA VAL A 328 -4.14 4.69 -15.21
C VAL A 328 -5.25 3.74 -15.65
N LYS A 329 -5.15 3.23 -16.88
CA LYS A 329 -5.95 2.12 -17.37
C LYS A 329 -5.09 0.86 -17.38
N ILE A 330 -5.37 -0.07 -16.47
CA ILE A 330 -4.69 -1.37 -16.43
C ILE A 330 -5.75 -2.46 -16.50
N ASP A 331 -5.94 -3.01 -17.69
CA ASP A 331 -6.98 -4.00 -17.98
C ASP A 331 -6.62 -5.38 -17.41
N GLN A 332 -5.34 -5.70 -17.24
CA GLN A 332 -4.86 -7.02 -16.78
C GLN A 332 -4.78 -7.16 -15.26
N ARG A 333 -5.25 -6.18 -14.49
CA ARG A 333 -5.26 -6.21 -13.01
C ARG A 333 -6.60 -5.75 -12.47
N ASP A 334 -7.03 -6.32 -11.36
CA ASP A 334 -8.35 -6.10 -10.76
C ASP A 334 -8.29 -5.34 -9.43
N TRP A 335 -7.28 -4.49 -9.27
CA TRP A 335 -7.18 -3.60 -8.11
C TRP A 335 -7.75 -2.22 -8.44
N ALA A 336 -8.37 -1.57 -7.45
CA ALA A 336 -8.83 -0.18 -7.53
C ALA A 336 -7.68 0.81 -7.40
N THR A 337 -6.80 0.61 -6.42
CA THR A 337 -5.54 1.35 -6.25
C THR A 337 -4.33 0.43 -6.10
N ARG A 338 -3.13 0.94 -6.39
CA ARG A 338 -1.88 0.23 -6.13
C ARG A 338 -0.70 1.16 -5.89
N THR A 339 -0.08 0.98 -4.74
CA THR A 339 1.26 1.50 -4.45
C THR A 339 2.34 0.61 -5.04
N ARG A 340 3.35 1.20 -5.68
CA ARG A 340 4.62 0.58 -6.09
C ARG A 340 5.77 1.34 -5.46
N VAL A 341 6.59 0.69 -4.66
CA VAL A 341 7.80 1.27 -4.07
C VAL A 341 9.00 0.75 -4.83
N LEU A 342 9.96 1.62 -5.14
CA LEU A 342 11.22 1.18 -5.74
C LEU A 342 12.09 0.44 -4.71
N PRO A 343 12.91 -0.53 -5.15
CA PRO A 343 13.87 -1.19 -4.27
C PRO A 343 14.87 -0.21 -3.65
N GLU A 344 15.47 -0.60 -2.52
CA GLU A 344 16.43 0.22 -1.78
C GLU A 344 17.66 0.60 -2.63
N GLU A 345 18.13 -0.28 -3.53
CA GLU A 345 19.23 0.05 -4.44
C GLU A 345 18.90 1.15 -5.45
N LYS A 346 17.60 1.43 -5.66
CA LYS A 346 17.10 2.52 -6.52
C LYS A 346 16.62 3.73 -5.72
N ALA A 347 16.97 3.81 -4.43
CA ALA A 347 16.76 5.01 -3.64
C ALA A 347 17.51 6.20 -4.27
N ILE A 348 16.91 7.39 -4.18
CA ILE A 348 17.44 8.61 -4.78
C ILE A 348 17.71 9.65 -3.70
N MET A 349 18.60 10.59 -4.01
CA MET A 349 18.88 11.75 -3.16
C MET A 349 18.02 12.93 -3.62
N VAL A 350 17.28 13.54 -2.71
CA VAL A 350 16.33 14.62 -3.01
C VAL A 350 16.43 15.79 -2.05
N GLY A 351 16.14 16.98 -2.57
CA GLY A 351 16.16 18.25 -1.84
C GLY A 351 17.56 18.73 -1.46
N ALA A 352 17.61 19.94 -0.88
CA ALA A 352 18.86 20.60 -0.52
C ALA A 352 19.65 19.90 0.61
N ARG A 353 18.99 19.03 1.38
CA ARG A 353 19.61 18.25 2.46
C ARG A 353 20.12 16.89 2.01
N ASP A 354 20.04 16.59 0.71
CA ASP A 354 20.39 15.28 0.14
C ASP A 354 19.71 14.15 0.94
N GLN A 355 18.38 14.22 1.05
CA GLN A 355 17.63 13.19 1.76
C GLN A 355 17.55 11.94 0.87
N ARG A 356 17.97 10.79 1.40
CA ARG A 356 17.79 9.49 0.74
C ARG A 356 16.34 9.05 0.85
N VAL A 357 15.69 8.80 -0.28
CA VAL A 357 14.28 8.40 -0.36
C VAL A 357 14.13 7.21 -1.29
N GLN A 358 13.41 6.18 -0.84
CA GLN A 358 12.84 5.15 -1.72
C GLN A 358 11.53 5.68 -2.32
N PRO A 359 11.48 5.97 -3.63
CA PRO A 359 10.29 6.57 -4.19
C PRO A 359 9.14 5.59 -4.37
N ALA A 360 7.93 6.05 -4.11
CA ALA A 360 6.68 5.32 -4.28
C ALA A 360 5.79 5.99 -5.32
N ALA A 361 5.24 5.19 -6.23
CA ALA A 361 4.18 5.57 -7.15
C ALA A 361 2.83 5.03 -6.67
N ILE A 362 1.82 5.89 -6.63
CA ILE A 362 0.43 5.53 -6.34
C ILE A 362 -0.35 5.53 -7.65
N LEU A 363 -0.90 4.38 -8.01
CA LEU A 363 -1.67 4.24 -9.24
C LEU A 363 -3.14 4.03 -8.89
N VAL A 364 -4.04 4.76 -9.56
CA VAL A 364 -5.49 4.67 -9.40
C VAL A 364 -6.08 4.13 -10.69
N ASN A 365 -6.75 2.98 -10.65
CA ASN A 365 -7.26 2.34 -11.85
C ASN A 365 -8.62 2.92 -12.23
N THR A 366 -8.67 3.68 -13.31
CA THR A 366 -9.82 4.54 -13.69
C THR A 366 -11.16 3.81 -13.72
N TYR A 367 -11.19 2.59 -14.25
CA TYR A 367 -12.43 1.85 -14.50
C TYR A 367 -12.75 0.78 -13.45
N ARG A 368 -11.96 0.68 -12.39
CA ARG A 368 -12.18 -0.32 -11.34
C ARG A 368 -12.99 0.25 -10.19
N THR A 369 -13.78 -0.61 -9.58
CA THR A 369 -14.50 -0.33 -8.34
C THR A 369 -13.73 -0.95 -7.16
N ALA A 370 -13.88 -0.37 -5.97
CA ALA A 370 -13.43 -1.05 -4.76
C ALA A 370 -14.38 -2.22 -4.47
N ALA A 371 -13.83 -3.37 -4.07
CA ALA A 371 -14.65 -4.50 -3.64
C ALA A 371 -15.37 -4.18 -2.31
N PRO A 372 -16.51 -4.79 -1.98
CA PRO A 372 -17.23 -4.50 -0.73
C PRO A 372 -16.43 -4.68 0.56
N ASP A 373 -15.40 -5.53 0.55
CA ASP A 373 -14.51 -5.80 1.67
C ASP A 373 -13.21 -4.95 1.64
N ASP A 374 -13.02 -4.14 0.61
CA ASP A 374 -11.89 -3.22 0.49
C ASP A 374 -12.06 -2.03 1.46
N PRO A 375 -11.02 -1.61 2.21
CA PRO A 375 -11.08 -0.42 3.06
C PRO A 375 -11.52 0.87 2.36
N PHE A 376 -11.41 0.95 1.02
CA PHE A 376 -11.89 2.10 0.24
C PHE A 376 -13.39 2.06 -0.07
N TYR A 377 -14.07 0.93 0.14
CA TYR A 377 -15.48 0.77 -0.23
C TYR A 377 -16.43 1.79 0.42
N PRO A 378 -16.30 2.14 1.72
CA PRO A 378 -17.19 3.10 2.35
C PRO A 378 -17.18 4.49 1.68
N ASP A 379 -16.01 4.90 1.16
CA ASP A 379 -15.83 6.19 0.49
C ASP A 379 -16.25 6.15 -0.99
N THR A 380 -16.07 5.00 -1.65
CA THR A 380 -16.36 4.83 -3.08
C THR A 380 -17.80 4.43 -3.35
N ARG A 381 -18.44 3.70 -2.43
CA ARG A 381 -19.83 3.19 -2.51
C ARG A 381 -20.11 2.46 -3.82
N GLY A 382 -19.13 1.70 -4.31
CA GLY A 382 -19.22 0.93 -5.56
C GLY A 382 -19.07 1.76 -6.84
N LEU A 383 -18.75 3.06 -6.75
CA LEU A 383 -18.40 3.86 -7.92
C LEU A 383 -17.02 3.46 -8.48
N PRO A 384 -16.81 3.51 -9.81
CA PRO A 384 -15.49 3.42 -10.40
C PRO A 384 -14.58 4.54 -9.88
N MET A 385 -13.28 4.29 -9.75
CA MET A 385 -12.35 5.31 -9.23
C MET A 385 -12.38 6.60 -10.05
N GLY A 386 -12.53 6.49 -11.38
CA GLY A 386 -12.63 7.64 -12.27
C GLY A 386 -13.92 8.46 -12.13
N ALA A 387 -14.93 7.94 -11.43
CA ALA A 387 -16.19 8.62 -11.14
C ALA A 387 -16.19 9.33 -9.77
N LEU A 388 -15.15 9.17 -8.96
CA LEU A 388 -15.11 9.77 -7.63
C LEU A 388 -15.01 11.30 -7.69
N SER A 389 -15.61 11.98 -6.72
CA SER A 389 -15.35 13.40 -6.47
C SER A 389 -13.93 13.59 -5.91
N ALA A 390 -13.42 14.82 -5.94
CA ALA A 390 -12.10 15.14 -5.40
C ALA A 390 -11.97 14.74 -3.91
N ASP A 391 -13.01 14.95 -3.10
CA ASP A 391 -13.03 14.57 -1.69
C ASP A 391 -13.01 13.05 -1.48
N GLN A 392 -13.79 12.30 -2.26
CA GLN A 392 -13.79 10.84 -2.19
C GLN A 392 -12.42 10.29 -2.63
N LEU A 393 -11.88 10.82 -3.73
CA LEU A 393 -10.58 10.44 -4.25
C LEU A 393 -9.45 10.75 -3.25
N ALA A 394 -9.51 11.90 -2.56
CA ALA A 394 -8.57 12.27 -1.51
C ALA A 394 -8.55 11.24 -0.37
N ARG A 395 -9.72 10.77 0.08
CA ARG A 395 -9.84 9.71 1.11
C ARG A 395 -9.21 8.39 0.65
N VAL A 396 -9.53 7.97 -0.57
CA VAL A 396 -8.97 6.74 -1.16
C VAL A 396 -7.45 6.81 -1.27
N ILE A 397 -6.90 7.89 -1.85
CA ILE A 397 -5.45 8.08 -2.01
C ILE A 397 -4.76 8.16 -0.65
N ALA A 398 -5.33 8.89 0.31
CA ALA A 398 -4.75 9.01 1.64
C ALA A 398 -4.68 7.66 2.36
N LEU A 399 -5.73 6.84 2.29
CA LEU A 399 -5.74 5.49 2.85
C LEU A 399 -4.74 4.56 2.16
N GLU A 400 -4.65 4.61 0.82
CA GLU A 400 -3.67 3.84 0.05
C GLU A 400 -2.24 4.16 0.51
N ILE A 401 -1.91 5.46 0.64
CA ILE A 401 -0.59 5.90 1.13
C ILE A 401 -0.37 5.47 2.58
N GLN A 402 -1.37 5.65 3.44
CA GLN A 402 -1.30 5.37 4.88
C GLN A 402 -0.98 3.91 5.17
N HIS A 403 -1.55 2.97 4.40
CA HIS A 403 -1.41 1.53 4.62
C HIS A 403 -0.24 0.94 3.81
N ASN A 404 -0.11 1.28 2.53
CA ASN A 404 0.69 0.45 1.62
C ASN A 404 2.16 0.88 1.44
N ILE A 405 2.55 2.13 1.72
CA ILE A 405 3.95 2.54 1.48
C ILE A 405 4.93 1.80 2.41
N GLN A 406 4.64 1.76 3.72
CA GLN A 406 5.53 1.09 4.66
C GLN A 406 5.48 -0.43 4.52
N GLU A 407 4.29 -1.00 4.33
CA GLU A 407 4.18 -2.45 4.11
C GLU A 407 4.92 -2.85 2.83
N LYS A 408 4.79 -2.16 1.71
CA LYS A 408 5.51 -2.52 0.47
C LYS A 408 7.00 -2.20 0.47
N SER A 409 7.44 -1.21 1.26
CA SER A 409 8.86 -0.93 1.48
C SER A 409 9.53 -2.00 2.36
N MET A 410 8.78 -2.63 3.28
CA MET A 410 9.29 -3.69 4.17
C MET A 410 8.94 -5.12 3.73
N THR A 411 8.13 -5.29 2.70
CA THR A 411 7.77 -6.61 2.16
C THR A 411 8.47 -6.81 0.83
N GLY A 412 9.28 -7.87 0.71
CA GLY A 412 9.99 -8.28 -0.51
C GLY A 412 9.16 -8.53 -1.77
N HIS A 413 7.93 -8.05 -1.84
CA HIS A 413 7.20 -7.92 -3.09
C HIS A 413 7.97 -7.07 -4.11
N VAL A 414 8.77 -6.10 -3.64
CA VAL A 414 9.63 -5.27 -4.50
C VAL A 414 10.81 -6.07 -5.08
N ALA A 415 11.45 -6.94 -4.28
CA ALA A 415 12.52 -7.83 -4.74
C ALA A 415 12.00 -8.88 -5.73
N GLN A 416 10.83 -9.48 -5.48
CA GLN A 416 10.24 -10.50 -6.36
C GLN A 416 9.76 -9.94 -7.71
N ASP A 417 9.19 -8.73 -7.74
CA ASP A 417 8.70 -8.09 -8.98
C ASP A 417 9.86 -7.68 -9.91
N GLU A 418 11.06 -7.41 -9.36
CA GLU A 418 12.27 -7.11 -10.14
C GLU A 418 13.01 -8.37 -10.58
N LEU A 419 13.14 -9.37 -9.70
CA LEU A 419 13.77 -10.66 -10.02
C LEU A 419 12.99 -11.49 -11.04
N THR A 420 11.66 -11.31 -11.14
CA THR A 420 10.80 -12.02 -12.11
C THR A 420 10.40 -11.17 -13.32
N ALA A 421 10.97 -9.97 -13.47
CA ALA A 421 10.83 -9.20 -14.69
C ALA A 421 11.71 -9.82 -15.78
N PRO A 422 11.20 -10.05 -17.01
CA PRO A 422 12.08 -10.43 -18.11
C PRO A 422 13.12 -9.31 -18.32
N LYS A 423 14.38 -9.70 -18.46
CA LYS A 423 15.48 -8.79 -18.80
C LYS A 423 15.39 -8.33 -20.24
#